data_AF-S8DPM9-F1
#
_entry.id   AF-S8DPM9-F1
#
_cell.length_a   1.000
_cell.length_b   1.000
_cell.length_c   1.000
_cell.angle_alpha   90.00
_cell.angle_beta   90.00
_cell.angle_gamma   90.00
#
_symmetry.space_group_name_H-M   'P 1'
#
loop_
_entity.id
_entity.type
_entity.pdbx_description
1 polymer ?
#
loop_
_entity_poly.entity_id
_entity_poly.type
_entity_poly.pdbx_seq_one_letter_code
_entity_poly.pdbx_strand_id
1 'polypeptide(L)' 'LLHIADYIKAAGPVWASWAFPMERFCGRLQPAIRSRRFPYANMDRHVLAVARLDHIKKVY' A
#
# COMPACT_ATOMS: atom_id res chain seq x y z
N LEU A 1 -3.85 13.45 -16.04
CA LEU A 1 -2.89 14.13 -15.13
C LEU A 1 -3.45 15.43 -14.50
N LEU A 2 -4.71 15.84 -14.75
CA LEU A 2 -5.25 17.14 -14.30
C LEU A 2 -6.12 17.08 -13.01
N HIS A 3 -6.43 15.90 -12.47
CA HIS A 3 -7.36 15.77 -11.32
C HIS A 3 -6.69 15.84 -9.94
N ILE A 4 -5.36 15.94 -9.87
CA ILE A 4 -4.64 15.97 -8.58
C ILE A 4 -5.02 17.21 -7.75
N ALA A 5 -5.21 18.37 -8.39
CA ALA A 5 -5.53 19.60 -7.68
C ALA A 5 -6.92 19.59 -7.01
N ASP A 6 -7.92 18.99 -7.66
CA ASP A 6 -9.26 18.85 -7.09
C ASP A 6 -9.27 17.82 -5.95
N TYR A 7 -8.49 16.75 -6.07
CA TYR A 7 -8.35 15.76 -5.02
C TYR A 7 -7.65 16.32 -3.77
N ILE A 8 -6.63 17.18 -3.94
CA ILE A 8 -5.95 17.86 -2.82
C ILE A 8 -6.90 18.84 -2.10
N LYS A 9 -7.77 19.54 -2.84
CA LYS A 9 -8.77 20.42 -2.23
C LYS A 9 -9.83 19.64 -1.46
N ALA A 10 -10.26 18.49 -1.98
CA ALA A 10 -11.28 17.64 -1.34
C ALA A 10 -10.74 16.82 -0.15
N ALA A 11 -9.51 16.32 -0.24
CA ALA A 11 -8.89 15.46 0.79
C ALA A 11 -8.06 16.23 1.83
N GLY A 12 -7.80 17.53 1.61
CA GLY A 12 -6.90 18.33 2.42
C GLY A 12 -5.43 18.21 1.99
N PRO A 13 -4.50 18.87 2.71
CA PRO A 13 -3.09 18.91 2.36
C PRO A 13 -2.56 17.50 2.09
N VAL A 14 -1.89 17.31 0.95
CA VAL A 14 -1.49 15.97 0.50
C VAL A 14 -0.68 15.23 1.57
N TRP A 15 0.15 15.95 2.33
CA TRP A 15 0.96 15.39 3.41
C TRP A 15 0.09 14.91 4.59
N ALA A 16 -0.96 15.66 4.94
CA ALA A 16 -1.85 15.33 6.06
C ALA A 16 -2.81 14.18 5.70
N SER A 17 -3.25 14.12 4.44
CA SER A 17 -4.13 13.06 3.95
C SER A 17 -3.38 11.77 3.59
N TRP A 18 -2.10 11.85 3.19
CA TRP A 18 -1.30 10.67 2.84
C TRP A 18 -0.47 10.09 3.98
N ALA A 19 -0.06 10.86 5.00
CA ALA A 19 0.84 10.37 6.04
C ALA A 19 0.28 9.12 6.75
N PHE A 20 -0.95 9.19 7.24
CA PHE A 20 -1.58 8.10 7.97
C PHE A 20 -1.81 6.81 7.14
N PRO A 21 -2.42 6.87 5.93
CA PRO A 21 -2.57 5.68 5.10
C PRO A 21 -1.22 5.12 4.64
N MET A 22 -0.21 5.97 4.42
CA MET A 22 1.13 5.52 4.06
C MET A 22 1.82 4.80 5.21
N GLU A 23 1.75 5.32 6.45
CA GLU A 23 2.27 4.63 7.63
C GLU A 23 1.63 3.26 7.81
N ARG A 24 0.31 3.19 7.66
CA ARG A 24 -0.45 1.95 7.79
C ARG A 24 -0.12 0.94 6.68
N PHE A 25 0.16 1.42 5.47
CA PHE A 25 0.64 0.61 4.35
C PHE A 25 2.06 0.08 4.60
N CYS A 26 2.98 0.96 4.98
CA CYS A 26 4.36 0.60 5.31
C CYS A 26 4.42 -0.38 6.49
N GLY A 27 3.58 -0.22 7.51
CA GLY A 27 3.46 -1.16 8.63
C GLY A 27 3.03 -2.57 8.20
N ARG A 28 2.17 -2.67 7.17
CA ARG A 28 1.79 -3.96 6.57
C ARG A 28 2.91 -4.59 5.74
N LEU A 29 3.77 -3.77 5.12
CA LEU A 29 4.87 -4.22 4.28
C LEU A 29 6.13 -4.60 5.09
N GLN A 30 6.36 -3.98 6.24
CA GLN A 30 7.46 -4.28 7.16
C GLN A 30 7.72 -5.79 7.42
N PRO A 31 6.72 -6.64 7.71
CA PRO A 31 6.96 -8.08 7.91
C PRO A 31 7.53 -8.79 6.67
N ALA A 32 7.27 -8.31 5.45
CA ALA A 32 7.85 -8.86 4.22
C ALA A 32 9.34 -8.53 4.05
N ILE A 33 9.79 -7.41 4.64
CA ILE A 33 11.17 -6.92 4.61
C ILE A 33 12.04 -7.62 5.67
N ARG A 34 11.43 -8.34 6.63
CA ARG A 34 12.14 -9.03 7.72
C ARG A 34 13.17 -10.07 7.24
N SER A 35 13.02 -10.58 6.02
CA SER A 35 13.98 -11.52 5.43
C SER A 35 15.22 -10.78 4.89
N ARG A 36 16.36 -10.95 5.58
CA ARG A 36 17.65 -10.30 5.27
C ARG A 36 18.34 -10.82 4.01
N ARG A 37 17.90 -11.96 3.45
CA ARG A 37 18.57 -12.61 2.32
C ARG A 37 18.04 -12.18 0.95
N PHE A 38 16.72 -11.97 0.83
CA PHE A 38 16.08 -11.52 -0.42
C PHE A 38 14.90 -10.59 -0.13
N PRO A 39 15.14 -9.33 0.27
CA PRO A 39 14.08 -8.42 0.70
C PRO A 39 13.07 -8.12 -0.43
N TYR A 40 13.55 -7.86 -1.65
CA TYR A 40 12.69 -7.50 -2.79
C TYR A 40 11.81 -8.66 -3.26
N ALA A 41 12.34 -9.88 -3.35
CA ALA A 41 11.57 -11.05 -3.75
C ALA A 41 10.49 -11.41 -2.71
N ASN A 42 10.73 -11.15 -1.42
CA ASN A 42 9.73 -11.38 -0.37
C ASN A 42 8.65 -10.28 -0.36
N MET A 43 9.01 -9.03 -0.64
CA MET A 43 8.03 -7.96 -0.84
C MET A 43 7.09 -8.26 -2.01
N ASP A 44 7.63 -8.65 -3.16
CA ASP A 44 6.84 -9.01 -4.34
C ASP A 44 5.83 -10.15 -4.04
N ARG A 45 6.32 -11.23 -3.44
CA ARG A 45 5.47 -12.36 -3.02
C ARG A 45 4.39 -11.95 -2.02
N HIS A 46 4.72 -11.06 -1.09
CA HIS A 46 3.76 -10.56 -0.10
C HIS A 46 2.65 -9.73 -0.75
N VAL A 47 3.02 -8.82 -1.67
CA VAL A 47 2.05 -8.00 -2.43
C VAL A 47 1.15 -8.91 -3.29
N LEU A 48 1.72 -9.89 -3.98
CA LEU A 48 0.95 -10.87 -4.76
C LEU A 48 0.00 -11.69 -3.89
N ALA A 49 0.44 -12.14 -2.72
CA ALA A 49 -0.40 -12.89 -1.79
C ALA A 49 -1.59 -12.05 -1.30
N VAL A 50 -1.36 -10.80 -0.90
CA VAL A 50 -2.42 -9.88 -0.48
C VAL A 50 -3.41 -9.61 -1.61
N ALA A 51 -2.94 -9.37 -2.83
CA ALA A 51 -3.79 -9.15 -4.00
C ALA A 51 -4.65 -10.38 -4.34
N ARG A 52 -4.09 -11.59 -4.23
CA ARG A 52 -4.84 -12.85 -4.45
C ARG A 52 -5.92 -13.06 -3.40
N LEU A 53 -5.62 -12.83 -2.12
CA LEU A 53 -6.60 -12.94 -1.05
C LEU A 53 -7.75 -11.93 -1.22
N ASP A 54 -7.42 -10.71 -1.60
CA ASP A 54 -8.41 -9.67 -1.91
C ASP A 54 -9.28 -10.06 -3.12
N HIS A 55 -8.68 -10.63 -4.17
CA HIS A 55 -9.42 -11.14 -5.32
C HIS A 55 -10.38 -12.27 -4.92
N ILE A 56 -9.91 -13.26 -4.15
CA ILE A 56 -10.76 -14.38 -3.69
C ILE A 56 -11.94 -13.85 -2.86
N LYS A 57 -11.70 -12.87 -1.98
CA LYS A 57 -12.76 -12.20 -1.19
C LYS A 57 -13.76 -11.42 -2.05
N LYS A 58 -13.38 -10.99 -3.24
CA LYS A 58 -14.29 -10.31 -4.17
C LYS A 58 -15.11 -11.29 -5.02
N VAL A 59 -14.58 -12.49 -5.24
CA VAL A 59 -15.22 -13.54 -6.05
C VAL A 59 -16.24 -14.35 -5.24
N TYR A 60 -16.02 -14.50 -3.93
CA TYR A 60 -16.92 -15.17 -2.99
C TYR A 60 -17.56 -14.16 -2.03
#